data_AF-A0A4U7DFH3-F1
#
_entry.id   AF-A0A4U7DFH3-F1
#
_cell.length_a   1.000
_cell.length_b   1.000
_cell.length_c   1.000
_cell.angle_alpha   90.00
_cell.angle_beta   90.00
_cell.angle_gamma   90.00
#
_symmetry.space_group_name_H-M   'P 1'
#
loop_
_entity.id
_entity.type
_entity.pdbx_description
1 polymer ?
#
loop_
_entity_poly.entity_id
_entity_poly.type
_entity_poly.pdbx_seq_one_letter_code
_entity_poly.pdbx_strand_id
1 'polypeptide(L)'
;MCAASLAVVVLGGLAQVSFGAFSMTIVDAWQAVFDPRVVFDAQAWRAFLLGAELPEMGKQSLIVWNIRLPRVFVAMLVGMNLAVSGAIFQAVTRNELASPFILGVSSGAGLMILLTLVVFSGLAAFLPLIASV
;
A
#
# COMPACT_ATOMS: atom_id res chain seq x y z
N MET A 1 -19.63 -13.81 4.90
CA MET A 1 -19.09 -12.60 4.24
C MET A 1 -17.65 -12.32 4.63
N CYS A 2 -17.30 -12.24 5.93
CA CYS A 2 -15.92 -11.99 6.38
C CYS A 2 -14.86 -12.94 5.80
N ALA A 3 -15.14 -14.25 5.72
CA ALA A 3 -14.21 -15.23 5.16
C ALA A 3 -13.94 -15.03 3.66
N ALA A 4 -14.94 -14.61 2.89
CA ALA A 4 -14.77 -14.32 1.46
C ALA A 4 -13.95 -13.05 1.25
N SER A 5 -14.21 -12.00 2.04
CA SER A 5 -13.43 -10.76 2.02
C SER A 5 -11.97 -11.02 2.42
N LEU A 6 -11.74 -11.83 3.45
CA LEU A 6 -10.39 -12.20 3.89
C LEU A 6 -9.66 -13.00 2.79
N ALA A 7 -10.35 -13.95 2.16
CA ALA A 7 -9.78 -14.73 1.06
C ALA A 7 -9.39 -13.85 -0.13
N VAL A 8 -10.24 -12.88 -0.52
CA VAL A 8 -9.93 -11.94 -1.61
C VAL A 8 -8.72 -11.06 -1.28
N VAL A 9 -8.63 -10.53 -0.05
CA VAL A 9 -7.49 -9.71 0.39
C VAL A 9 -6.21 -10.53 0.39
N VAL A 10 -6.26 -11.75 0.93
CA VAL A 10 -5.11 -12.65 0.95
C VAL A 10 -4.68 -12.96 -0.48
N LEU A 11 -5.58 -13.46 -1.34
CA LEU A 11 -5.28 -13.78 -2.74
C LEU A 11 -4.72 -12.58 -3.52
N GLY A 12 -5.28 -11.38 -3.31
CA GLY A 12 -4.78 -10.14 -3.91
C GLY A 12 -3.35 -9.81 -3.45
N GLY A 13 -3.06 -9.96 -2.16
CA GLY A 13 -1.72 -9.80 -1.60
C GLY A 13 -0.73 -10.82 -2.17
N LEU A 14 -1.11 -12.10 -2.22
CA LEU A 14 -0.27 -13.18 -2.78
C LEU A 14 0.04 -12.91 -4.26
N ALA A 15 -0.98 -12.49 -5.03
CA ALA A 15 -0.82 -12.16 -6.44
C ALA A 15 0.11 -10.95 -6.62
N GLN A 16 -0.02 -9.91 -5.79
CA GLN A 16 0.80 -8.72 -5.90
C GLN A 16 2.27 -8.95 -5.51
N VAL A 17 2.55 -9.86 -4.56
CA VAL A 17 3.92 -10.31 -4.27
C VAL A 17 4.50 -11.10 -5.45
N SER A 18 3.68 -11.96 -6.06
CA SER A 18 4.10 -12.89 -7.11
C SER A 18 4.33 -12.20 -8.46
N PHE A 19 3.44 -11.28 -8.85
CA PHE A 19 3.50 -10.57 -10.13
C PHE A 19 4.02 -9.14 -9.94
N GLY A 20 5.15 -8.82 -10.56
CA GLY A 20 5.74 -7.48 -10.53
C GLY A 20 6.47 -7.15 -11.83
N ALA A 21 6.92 -5.90 -11.96
CA ALA A 21 7.60 -5.42 -13.17
C ALA A 21 8.91 -6.17 -13.50
N PHE A 22 9.47 -6.88 -12.53
CA PHE A 22 10.67 -7.70 -12.70
C PHE A 22 10.29 -9.17 -12.90
N SER A 23 10.76 -9.76 -13.99
CA SER A 23 10.60 -11.19 -14.29
C SER A 23 11.30 -12.02 -13.22
N MET A 24 10.53 -12.59 -12.31
CA MET A 24 11.01 -13.45 -11.23
C MET A 24 10.04 -14.63 -11.12
N THR A 25 10.56 -15.82 -10.83
CA THR A 25 9.72 -17.00 -10.62
C THR A 25 8.89 -16.80 -9.35
N ILE A 26 7.67 -17.33 -9.32
CA ILE A 26 6.80 -17.29 -8.13
C ILE A 26 7.54 -17.86 -6.92
N VAL A 27 8.27 -18.97 -7.11
CA VAL A 27 9.07 -19.62 -6.06
C VAL A 27 10.16 -18.69 -5.54
N ASP A 28 10.90 -18.01 -6.42
CA ASP A 28 11.94 -17.05 -6.03
C ASP A 28 11.34 -15.87 -5.25
N ALA A 29 10.14 -15.41 -5.61
CA ALA A 29 9.43 -14.36 -4.89
C ALA A 29 9.10 -14.78 -3.46
N TRP A 30 8.58 -15.99 -3.30
CA TRP A 30 8.19 -16.54 -2.01
C TRP A 30 9.40 -16.88 -1.13
N GLN A 31 10.48 -17.37 -1.74
CA GLN A 31 11.76 -17.58 -1.04
C GLN A 31 12.37 -16.27 -0.58
N ALA A 32 12.29 -15.22 -1.40
CA ALA A 32 12.73 -13.87 -1.03
C ALA A 32 11.91 -13.26 0.12
N VAL A 33 10.59 -13.49 0.16
CA VAL A 33 9.73 -13.04 1.27
C VAL A 33 10.11 -13.76 2.58
N PHE A 34 10.30 -15.09 2.52
CA PHE A 34 10.58 -15.91 3.70
C PHE A 34 12.06 -16.17 3.96
N ASP A 35 12.96 -15.38 3.36
CA ASP A 35 14.39 -15.53 3.58
C ASP A 35 14.70 -15.28 5.07
N PRO A 36 15.11 -16.31 5.85
CA PRO A 36 15.33 -16.16 7.29
C PRO A 36 16.38 -15.10 7.60
N ARG A 37 17.34 -14.89 6.69
CA ARG A 37 18.42 -13.92 6.89
C ARG A 37 17.89 -12.49 6.92
N VAL A 38 16.82 -12.22 6.19
CA VAL A 38 16.20 -10.90 6.06
C VAL A 38 15.12 -10.71 7.13
N VAL A 39 14.27 -11.72 7.31
CA VAL A 39 13.14 -11.67 8.25
C VAL A 39 13.63 -11.50 9.69
N PHE A 40 14.75 -12.12 10.07
CA PHE A 40 15.31 -12.00 11.43
C PHE A 40 16.27 -10.82 11.60
N ASP A 41 16.55 -10.04 10.54
CA ASP A 41 17.45 -8.88 10.64
C ASP A 41 16.67 -7.61 11.04
N ALA A 42 17.05 -7.04 12.18
CA ALA A 42 16.48 -5.79 12.67
C ALA A 42 16.75 -4.60 11.72
N GLN A 43 17.85 -4.64 10.94
CA GLN A 43 18.16 -3.58 9.97
C GLN A 43 17.20 -3.61 8.79
N ALA A 44 16.84 -4.79 8.28
CA ALA A 44 15.87 -4.94 7.20
C ALA A 44 14.50 -4.36 7.59
N TRP A 45 14.05 -4.59 8.83
CA TRP A 45 12.80 -4.01 9.33
C TRP A 45 12.87 -2.50 9.52
N ARG A 46 14.02 -1.97 9.96
CA ARG A 46 14.25 -0.52 10.04
C ARG A 46 14.26 0.11 8.65
N ALA A 47 14.88 -0.53 7.66
CA ALA A 47 14.87 -0.08 6.28
C ALA A 47 13.45 -0.10 5.69
N PHE A 48 12.69 -1.15 5.96
CA PHE A 48 11.30 -1.29 5.51
C PHE A 48 10.36 -0.23 6.10
N LEU A 49 10.44 0.02 7.41
CA LEU A 49 9.52 0.94 8.10
C LEU A 49 9.97 2.40 8.08
N LEU A 50 11.28 2.65 8.19
CA LEU A 50 11.85 3.98 8.40
C LEU A 50 12.68 4.48 7.20
N GLY A 51 12.83 3.67 6.14
CA GLY A 51 13.65 4.05 4.98
C GLY A 51 15.15 4.12 5.29
N ALA A 52 15.62 3.41 6.31
CA ALA A 52 17.04 3.27 6.64
C ALA A 52 17.83 2.51 5.56
N GLU A 53 19.17 2.53 5.67
CA GLU A 53 20.06 1.81 4.75
C GLU A 53 19.75 0.31 4.71
N LEU A 54 19.73 -0.26 3.50
CA LEU A 54 19.42 -1.66 3.27
C LEU A 54 20.65 -2.52 3.59
N PRO A 55 20.50 -3.67 4.30
CA PRO A 55 21.57 -4.64 4.46
C PRO A 55 21.99 -5.21 3.09
N GLU A 56 23.18 -5.82 2.99
CA GLU A 56 23.57 -6.54 1.78
C GLU A 56 22.72 -7.82 1.64
N MET A 57 21.86 -7.85 0.61
CA MET A 57 20.92 -8.95 0.33
C MET A 57 21.03 -9.36 -1.14
N GLY A 58 20.56 -10.56 -1.48
CA GLY A 58 20.40 -10.96 -2.88
C GLY A 58 19.48 -10.00 -3.65
N LYS A 59 19.76 -9.76 -4.93
CA LYS A 59 18.99 -8.82 -5.78
C LYS A 59 17.49 -9.13 -5.77
N GLN A 60 17.12 -10.41 -5.75
CA GLN A 60 15.74 -10.88 -5.66
C GLN A 60 15.08 -10.46 -4.34
N SER A 61 15.74 -10.67 -3.20
CA SER A 61 15.26 -10.26 -1.87
C SER A 61 15.11 -8.75 -1.77
N LEU A 62 16.04 -7.99 -2.36
CA LEU A 62 15.97 -6.53 -2.39
C LEU A 62 14.73 -6.03 -3.17
N ILE A 63 14.47 -6.56 -4.37
CA ILE A 63 13.29 -6.18 -5.17
C ILE A 63 11.99 -6.47 -4.41
N VAL A 64 11.89 -7.64 -3.78
CA VAL A 64 10.70 -8.04 -3.03
C VAL A 64 10.50 -7.14 -1.81
N TRP A 65 11.53 -6.93 -1.00
CA TRP A 65 11.44 -6.20 0.27
C TRP A 65 11.40 -4.68 0.11
N ASN A 66 12.04 -4.12 -0.90
CA ASN A 66 12.11 -2.67 -1.09
C ASN A 66 11.00 -2.13 -2.02
N ILE A 67 10.46 -2.95 -2.93
CA ILE A 67 9.49 -2.49 -3.93
C ILE A 67 8.13 -3.17 -3.75
N ARG A 68 8.08 -4.51 -3.69
CA ARG A 68 6.80 -5.24 -3.70
C ARG A 68 6.10 -5.22 -2.34
N LEU A 69 6.81 -5.58 -1.27
CA LEU A 69 6.26 -5.65 0.08
C LEU A 69 5.72 -4.30 0.59
N PRO A 70 6.41 -3.15 0.42
CA PRO A 70 5.87 -1.86 0.86
C PRO A 70 4.56 -1.53 0.17
N ARG A 71 4.44 -1.84 -1.13
CA ARG A 71 3.21 -1.63 -1.90
C ARG A 71 2.06 -2.51 -1.41
N VAL A 72 2.33 -3.77 -1.06
CA VAL A 72 1.31 -4.69 -0.51
C VAL A 72 0.86 -4.19 0.86
N PHE A 73 1.80 -3.77 1.69
CA PHE A 73 1.53 -3.21 3.01
C PHE A 73 0.66 -1.95 2.93
N VAL A 74 1.01 -0.98 2.09
CA VAL A 74 0.20 0.24 1.89
C VAL A 74 -1.18 -0.11 1.33
N ALA A 75 -1.27 -1.03 0.37
CA ALA A 75 -2.57 -1.45 -0.18
C ALA A 75 -3.48 -2.06 0.90
N MET A 76 -2.93 -2.87 1.81
CA MET A 76 -3.69 -3.41 2.95
C MET A 76 -4.16 -2.29 3.89
N LEU A 77 -3.29 -1.35 4.27
CA LEU A 77 -3.64 -0.23 5.15
C LEU A 77 -4.72 0.66 4.54
N VAL A 78 -4.57 1.03 3.25
CA VAL A 78 -5.56 1.83 2.52
C VAL A 78 -6.88 1.07 2.43
N GLY A 79 -6.86 -0.21 2.11
CA GLY A 79 -8.06 -1.05 2.05
C GLY A 79 -8.79 -1.15 3.40
N MET A 80 -8.06 -1.32 4.50
CA MET A 80 -8.62 -1.32 5.86
C MET A 80 -9.27 0.03 6.19
N ASN A 81 -8.59 1.14 5.90
CA ASN A 81 -9.12 2.48 6.17
C ASN A 81 -10.41 2.76 5.36
N LEU A 82 -10.43 2.40 4.08
CA LEU A 82 -11.61 2.53 3.23
C LEU A 82 -12.77 1.65 3.71
N ALA A 83 -12.50 0.43 4.16
CA ALA A 83 -13.51 -0.46 4.72
C ALA A 83 -14.13 0.11 6.01
N VAL A 84 -13.30 0.64 6.92
CA VAL A 84 -13.76 1.27 8.17
C VAL A 84 -14.56 2.54 7.87
N SER A 85 -14.06 3.42 7.00
CA SER A 85 -14.78 4.63 6.57
C SER A 85 -16.13 4.30 5.95
N GLY A 86 -16.19 3.28 5.09
CA GLY A 86 -17.44 2.78 4.51
C GLY A 86 -18.43 2.26 5.55
N ALA A 87 -17.97 1.44 6.49
CA ALA A 87 -18.81 0.90 7.55
C ALA A 87 -19.38 2.00 8.47
N ILE A 88 -18.57 3.00 8.84
CA ILE A 88 -19.03 4.15 9.62
C ILE A 88 -20.08 4.94 8.85
N PHE A 89 -19.83 5.22 7.57
CA PHE A 89 -20.76 5.99 6.74
C PHE A 89 -22.11 5.27 6.55
N GLN A 90 -22.07 3.96 6.27
CA GLN A 90 -23.27 3.12 6.18
C GLN A 90 -24.04 3.12 7.51
N ALA A 91 -23.35 3.09 8.66
CA ALA A 91 -23.99 3.14 9.98
C ALA A 91 -24.64 4.50 10.28
N VAL A 92 -23.98 5.61 9.94
CA VAL A 92 -24.51 6.98 10.16
C VAL A 92 -25.71 7.26 9.27
N THR A 93 -25.62 6.93 7.99
CA THR A 93 -26.71 7.14 7.01
C THR A 93 -27.82 6.10 7.14
N ARG A 94 -27.58 5.01 7.89
CA ARG A 94 -28.46 3.83 7.97
C ARG A 94 -28.85 3.31 6.59
N ASN A 95 -27.91 3.40 5.64
CA ASN A 95 -28.11 3.00 4.26
C ASN A 95 -26.90 2.16 3.81
N GLU A 96 -27.13 0.86 3.64
CA GLU A 96 -26.12 -0.12 3.24
C GLU A 96 -25.57 0.09 1.81
N LEU A 97 -26.25 0.91 0.99
CA LEU A 97 -25.81 1.31 -0.34
C LEU A 97 -24.97 2.60 -0.34
N ALA A 98 -24.86 3.28 0.80
CA ALA A 98 -24.15 4.54 0.91
C ALA A 98 -22.63 4.30 0.86
N SER A 99 -21.92 5.12 0.06
CA SER A 99 -20.45 5.06 -0.06
C SER A 99 -19.79 6.38 0.38
N PRO A 100 -18.63 6.32 1.06
CA PRO A 100 -17.95 7.51 1.58
C PRO A 100 -17.40 8.42 0.46
N PHE A 101 -17.28 7.91 -0.77
CA PHE A 101 -16.84 8.68 -1.94
C PHE A 101 -17.79 9.82 -2.33
N ILE A 102 -19.05 9.80 -1.86
CA ILE A 102 -20.05 10.84 -2.15
C ILE A 102 -19.79 12.15 -1.40
N LEU A 103 -18.92 12.17 -0.37
CA LEU A 103 -18.62 13.35 0.43
C LEU A 103 -17.65 14.35 -0.22
N GLY A 104 -17.19 14.10 -1.46
CA GLY A 104 -16.33 15.03 -2.21
C GLY A 104 -14.86 15.02 -1.81
N VAL A 105 -14.45 14.21 -0.82
CA VAL A 105 -13.06 14.09 -0.35
C VAL A 105 -12.11 13.68 -1.50
N SER A 106 -12.53 12.74 -2.35
CA SER A 106 -11.72 12.32 -3.52
C SER A 106 -11.57 13.44 -4.56
N SER A 107 -12.59 14.27 -4.74
CA SER A 107 -12.55 15.40 -5.67
C SER A 107 -11.69 16.55 -5.13
N GLY A 108 -11.72 16.80 -3.81
CA GLY A 108 -10.85 17.77 -3.13
C GLY A 108 -9.37 17.38 -3.20
N ALA A 109 -9.04 16.13 -2.87
CA ALA A 109 -7.67 15.61 -3.00
C ALA A 109 -7.15 15.70 -4.44
N GLY A 110 -7.99 15.33 -5.43
CA GLY A 110 -7.66 15.45 -6.85
C GLY A 110 -7.39 16.88 -7.31
N LEU A 111 -8.23 17.83 -6.87
CA LEU A 111 -8.04 19.26 -7.15
C LEU A 111 -6.71 19.77 -6.57
N MET A 112 -6.39 19.41 -5.33
CA MET A 112 -5.14 19.84 -4.70
C MET A 112 -3.89 19.25 -5.34
N ILE A 113 -3.95 17.98 -5.77
CA ILE A 113 -2.87 17.37 -6.56
C ILE A 113 -2.64 18.16 -7.85
N LEU A 114 -3.71 18.46 -8.60
CA LEU A 114 -3.61 19.20 -9.86
C LEU A 114 -3.09 20.63 -9.66
N LEU A 115 -3.60 21.35 -8.66
CA LEU A 115 -3.11 22.68 -8.31
C LEU A 115 -1.62 22.66 -7.94
N THR A 116 -1.19 21.68 -7.15
CA THR A 116 0.21 21.56 -6.75
C THR A 116 1.10 21.25 -7.96
N LEU A 117 0.70 20.32 -8.82
CA LEU A 117 1.49 19.93 -9.98
C LEU A 117 1.59 21.04 -11.05
N VAL A 118 0.52 21.81 -11.25
CA VAL A 118 0.43 22.80 -12.34
C VAL A 118 0.84 24.20 -11.90
N VAL A 119 0.40 24.63 -10.71
CA VAL A 119 0.59 26.01 -10.23
C VAL A 119 1.77 26.10 -9.26
N PHE A 120 1.95 25.11 -8.39
CA PHE A 120 2.96 25.10 -7.33
C PHE A 120 3.97 23.96 -7.49
N SER A 121 4.52 23.79 -8.70
CA SER A 121 5.38 22.63 -9.03
C SER A 121 6.61 22.47 -8.12
N GLY A 122 7.08 23.57 -7.51
CA GLY A 122 8.15 23.55 -6.50
C GLY A 122 7.77 22.83 -5.18
N LEU A 123 6.48 22.63 -4.92
CA LEU A 123 5.97 21.90 -3.75
C LEU A 123 5.67 20.42 -4.04
N ALA A 124 6.05 19.91 -5.22
CA ALA A 124 5.79 18.52 -5.60
C ALA A 124 6.32 17.49 -4.58
N ALA A 125 7.42 17.79 -3.87
CA ALA A 125 7.96 16.93 -2.82
C ALA A 125 6.98 16.73 -1.63
N PHE A 126 6.07 17.67 -1.40
CA PHE A 126 5.08 17.64 -0.32
C PHE A 126 3.70 17.13 -0.77
N LEU A 127 3.59 16.64 -2.01
CA LEU A 127 2.34 16.10 -2.56
C LEU A 127 1.63 15.09 -1.65
N PRO A 128 2.31 14.12 -1.01
CA PRO A 128 1.63 13.16 -0.14
C PRO A 128 0.88 13.83 1.03
N LEU A 129 1.43 14.91 1.58
CA LEU A 129 0.81 15.66 2.66
C LEU A 129 -0.34 16.53 2.14
N ILE A 130 -0.14 17.21 1.01
CA ILE A 130 -1.15 18.09 0.41
C ILE A 130 -2.37 17.30 -0.08
N ALA A 131 -2.17 16.08 -0.59
CA ALA A 131 -3.24 15.21 -1.04
C ALA A 131 -4.06 14.58 0.11
N SER A 132 -3.59 14.68 1.36
CA SER A 132 -4.30 14.15 2.53
C SER A 132 -5.39 15.08 3.10
N VAL A 133 -5.58 16.26 2.48
CA VAL A 133 -6.53 17.31 2.88
C VAL A 133 -7.89 17.14 2.21
#